data_AF-A0A960XRG8-F1
#
_entry.id   AF-A0A960XRG8-F1
#
_cell.length_a   1.000
_cell.length_b   1.000
_cell.length_c   1.000
_cell.angle_alpha   90.00
_cell.angle_beta   90.00
_cell.angle_gamma   90.00
#
_symmetry.space_group_name_H-M   'P 1'
#
loop_
_entity.id
_entity.type
_entity.pdbx_description
1 polymer ?
#
loop_
_entity_poly.entity_id
_entity_poly.type
_entity_poly.pdbx_seq_one_letter_code
_entity_poly.pdbx_strand_id
1 'polypeptide(L)'
;KSHRLPCDGDLYFDGETCLMDEVIDYKGFLDSFAALCQRLGIPYDGHMPREKTGVKQEKGRDHRDYYDEETKARVASLFAREIDLMGYTFGLETEAKD
;
A
#
# COMPACT_ATOMS: atom_id res chain seq x y z
N LYS A 1 17.90 11.44 15.08
CA LYS A 1 16.46 11.17 15.35
C LYS A 1 16.21 9.75 14.89
N SER A 2 15.67 8.87 15.73
CA SER A 2 15.18 7.57 15.24
C SER A 2 14.10 7.88 14.21
N HIS A 3 14.33 7.53 12.94
CA HIS A 3 13.29 7.58 11.92
C HIS A 3 12.30 6.49 12.31
N ARG A 4 11.27 6.85 13.10
CA ARG A 4 10.12 5.98 13.24
C ARG A 4 9.59 5.75 11.84
N LEU A 5 9.40 4.49 11.48
CA LEU A 5 8.64 4.15 10.29
C LEU A 5 7.28 4.83 10.43
N PRO A 6 6.83 5.61 9.43
CA PRO A 6 5.50 6.16 9.44
C PRO A 6 4.51 5.00 9.27
N CYS A 7 4.07 4.43 10.39
CA CYS A 7 2.93 3.53 10.41
C CYS A 7 1.69 4.41 10.29
N ASP A 8 1.24 4.64 9.07
CA ASP A 8 0.11 5.52 8.77
C ASP A 8 -1.26 4.88 9.09
N GLY A 9 -1.28 3.60 9.49
CA GLY A 9 -2.49 2.85 9.85
C GLY A 9 -3.42 3.58 10.81
N ASP A 10 -2.84 4.26 11.81
CA ASP A 10 -3.60 5.00 12.82
C ASP A 10 -4.28 6.27 12.26
N LEU A 11 -4.02 6.66 11.00
CA LEU A 11 -4.74 7.76 10.33
C LEU A 11 -6.12 7.34 9.81
N TYR A 12 -6.30 6.04 9.55
CA TYR A 12 -7.53 5.49 8.96
C TYR A 12 -8.12 4.32 9.76
N PHE A 13 -7.56 4.00 10.93
CA PHE A 13 -8.08 3.03 11.88
C PHE A 13 -8.24 3.62 13.29
N ASP A 14 -9.29 3.21 14.00
CA ASP A 14 -9.41 3.31 15.46
C ASP A 14 -9.30 1.89 16.05
N GLY A 15 -8.13 1.56 16.61
CA GLY A 15 -7.80 0.22 17.05
C GLY A 15 -7.78 -0.78 15.88
N GLU A 16 -8.77 -1.67 15.84
CA GLU A 16 -8.96 -2.66 14.76
C GLU A 16 -10.05 -2.24 13.76
N THR A 17 -10.70 -1.10 13.98
CA THR A 17 -11.82 -0.63 13.15
C THR A 17 -11.33 0.29 12.05
N CYS A 18 -11.54 -0.06 10.78
CA CYS A 18 -11.30 0.85 9.66
C CYS A 18 -12.35 1.98 9.68
N LEU A 19 -11.89 3.23 9.65
CA LEU A 19 -12.73 4.44 9.67
C LEU A 19 -13.11 4.91 8.26
N MET A 20 -12.55 4.30 7.22
CA MET A 20 -12.76 4.69 5.83
C MET A 20 -13.82 3.79 5.16
N ASP A 21 -14.62 4.37 4.27
CA ASP A 21 -15.56 3.60 3.44
C ASP A 21 -14.82 2.68 2.45
N GLU A 22 -13.64 3.11 2.00
CA GLU A 22 -12.85 2.43 0.97
C GLU A 22 -11.37 2.82 1.09
N VAL A 23 -10.48 1.85 0.87
CA VAL A 23 -9.03 2.06 0.76
C VAL A 23 -8.58 1.54 -0.61
N ILE A 24 -7.86 2.38 -1.38
CA ILE A 24 -7.55 2.14 -2.79
C ILE A 24 -6.05 1.96 -2.99
N ASP A 25 -5.66 0.93 -3.73
CA ASP A 25 -4.26 0.70 -4.14
C ASP A 25 -3.81 1.75 -5.17
N TYR A 26 -2.61 2.29 -4.96
CA TYR A 26 -1.97 3.21 -5.87
C TYR A 26 -1.73 2.62 -7.28
N LYS A 27 -1.51 1.30 -7.40
CA LYS A 27 -1.25 0.65 -8.69
C LYS A 27 -2.35 0.87 -9.73
N GLY A 28 -3.60 0.98 -9.28
CA GLY A 28 -4.78 1.27 -10.10
C GLY A 28 -5.35 2.68 -9.89
N PHE A 29 -4.57 3.59 -9.32
CA PHE A 29 -5.06 4.86 -8.77
C PHE A 29 -5.97 5.64 -9.71
N LEU A 30 -5.58 5.84 -10.97
CA LEU A 30 -6.35 6.67 -11.90
C LEU A 30 -7.73 6.09 -12.21
N ASP A 31 -7.83 4.77 -12.35
CA ASP A 31 -9.09 4.08 -12.64
C ASP A 31 -10.00 4.11 -11.42
N SER A 32 -9.47 3.74 -10.25
CA SER A 32 -10.22 3.78 -9.00
C SER A 32 -10.65 5.18 -8.60
N PHE A 33 -9.79 6.19 -8.84
CA PHE A 33 -10.14 7.59 -8.59
C PHE A 33 -11.26 8.08 -9.51
N ALA A 34 -11.22 7.71 -10.80
CA ALA A 34 -12.30 8.04 -11.73
C ALA A 34 -13.64 7.43 -11.30
N ALA A 35 -13.63 6.16 -10.87
CA ALA A 35 -14.81 5.49 -10.33
C ALA A 35 -15.33 6.17 -9.06
N LEU A 36 -14.43 6.60 -8.15
CA LEU A 36 -14.78 7.36 -6.95
C LEU A 36 -15.44 8.71 -7.31
N CYS A 37 -14.86 9.47 -8.23
CA CYS A 37 -15.43 10.74 -8.71
C CYS A 37 -16.82 10.54 -9.31
N GLN A 38 -17.00 9.50 -10.13
CA GLN A 38 -18.31 9.16 -10.69
C GLN A 38 -19.33 8.86 -9.58
N ARG A 39 -18.96 8.05 -8.59
CA ARG A 39 -19.81 7.69 -7.45
C ARG A 39 -20.23 8.92 -6.62
N LEU A 40 -19.34 9.88 -6.46
CA LEU A 40 -19.57 11.11 -5.69
C LEU A 40 -20.20 12.25 -6.51
N GLY A 41 -20.36 12.09 -7.83
CA GLY A 41 -20.85 13.15 -8.71
C GLY A 41 -19.85 14.31 -8.91
N ILE A 42 -18.55 14.05 -8.70
CA ILE A 42 -17.48 15.04 -8.87
C ILE A 42 -17.00 14.99 -10.32
N PRO A 43 -17.00 16.10 -11.06
CA PRO A 43 -16.42 16.15 -12.41
C PRO A 43 -14.92 15.85 -12.37
N TYR A 44 -14.49 14.88 -13.16
CA TYR A 44 -13.08 14.53 -13.34
C TYR A 44 -12.81 14.30 -14.83
N ASP A 45 -11.76 14.93 -15.34
CA ASP A 45 -11.39 14.92 -16.76
C ASP A 45 -10.37 13.83 -17.12
N GLY A 46 -9.97 13.00 -16.15
CA GLY A 46 -8.97 11.96 -16.32
C GLY A 46 -7.53 12.43 -16.16
N HIS A 47 -7.29 13.71 -15.84
CA HIS A 47 -5.95 14.26 -15.72
C HIS A 47 -5.56 14.60 -14.27
N MET A 48 -4.38 14.15 -13.85
CA MET A 48 -3.79 14.46 -12.54
C MET A 48 -2.56 15.34 -12.68
N PRO A 49 -2.38 16.38 -11.85
CA PRO A 49 -1.14 17.13 -11.79
C PRO A 49 0.00 16.19 -11.37
N ARG A 50 1.13 16.27 -12.08
CA ARG A 50 2.31 15.46 -11.78
C ARG A 50 3.38 16.33 -11.14
N GLU A 51 3.86 15.91 -9.98
CA GLU A 51 4.95 16.54 -9.24
C GLU A 51 6.14 15.55 -9.17
N LYS A 52 7.38 16.04 -9.07
CA LYS A 52 8.60 15.20 -8.99
C LYS A 52 8.82 14.19 -10.15
N THR A 53 8.54 14.58 -11.39
CA THR A 53 8.72 13.72 -12.58
C THR A 53 10.19 13.41 -12.93
N GLY A 54 11.16 14.10 -12.33
CA GLY A 54 12.60 13.96 -12.61
C GLY A 54 13.33 12.89 -11.79
N VAL A 55 12.63 12.09 -10.98
CA VAL A 55 13.26 11.01 -10.21
C VAL A 55 13.58 9.84 -11.14
N LYS A 56 14.87 9.51 -11.30
CA LYS A 56 15.28 8.28 -11.98
C LYS A 56 14.73 7.09 -11.21
N GLN A 57 13.84 6.32 -11.83
CA GLN A 57 13.49 5.00 -11.31
C GLN A 57 14.71 4.10 -11.51
N GLU A 58 15.34 3.70 -10.41
CA GLU A 58 16.36 2.66 -10.45
C GLU A 58 15.70 1.36 -10.92
N LYS A 59 15.90 1.04 -12.20
CA LYS A 59 15.53 -0.27 -12.73
C LYS A 59 16.53 -1.28 -12.17
N GLY A 60 16.10 -2.19 -11.30
CA GLY A 60 16.94 -3.38 -11.14
C GLY A 60 16.68 -4.32 -9.98
N ARG A 61 15.88 -3.97 -8.98
CA ARG A 61 15.74 -4.87 -7.83
C ARG A 61 14.31 -4.98 -7.39
N ASP A 62 13.83 -6.22 -7.29
CA ASP A 62 12.53 -6.48 -6.71
C ASP A 62 12.59 -6.07 -5.24
N HIS A 63 11.56 -5.41 -4.73
CA HIS A 63 11.48 -5.04 -3.31
C HIS A 63 11.69 -6.25 -2.39
N ARG A 64 11.33 -7.46 -2.84
CA ARG A 64 11.53 -8.73 -2.11
C ARG A 64 13.01 -9.05 -1.86
N ASP A 65 13.91 -8.60 -2.73
CA ASP A 65 15.35 -8.85 -2.64
C ASP A 65 16.05 -7.93 -1.61
N TYR A 66 15.31 -7.01 -0.98
CA TYR A 66 15.80 -6.13 0.08
C TYR A 66 15.53 -6.67 1.48
N TYR A 67 14.70 -7.71 1.62
CA TYR A 67 14.30 -8.25 2.91
C TYR A 67 14.87 -9.65 3.13
N ASP A 68 15.54 -9.83 4.26
CA ASP A 68 15.81 -11.14 4.85
C ASP A 68 14.60 -11.61 5.70
N GLU A 69 14.64 -12.84 6.21
CA GLU A 69 13.54 -13.41 6.99
C GLU A 69 13.24 -12.62 8.27
N GLU A 70 14.26 -12.05 8.92
CA GLU A 70 14.07 -11.23 10.12
C GLU A 70 13.30 -9.94 9.80
N THR A 71 13.71 -9.26 8.73
CA THR A 71 13.06 -8.01 8.30
C THR A 71 11.68 -8.26 7.71
N LYS A 72 11.45 -9.38 6.99
CA LYS A 72 10.10 -9.81 6.58
C LYS A 72 9.17 -9.97 7.79
N ALA A 73 9.61 -10.68 8.84
CA ALA A 73 8.82 -10.87 10.05
C ALA A 73 8.48 -9.54 10.74
N ARG A 74 9.43 -8.60 10.79
CA ARG A 74 9.20 -7.26 11.34
C ARG A 74 8.20 -6.47 10.52
N VAL A 75 8.31 -6.47 9.19
CA VAL A 75 7.36 -5.77 8.31
C VAL A 75 5.97 -6.42 8.41
N ALA A 76 5.89 -7.75 8.39
CA ALA A 76 4.64 -8.48 8.57
C ALA A 76 3.95 -8.13 9.89
N SER A 77 4.70 -7.96 10.98
CA SER A 77 4.13 -7.52 12.26
C SER A 77 3.71 -6.06 12.28
N LEU A 78 4.49 -5.16 11.67
CA LEU A 78 4.23 -3.72 11.71
C LEU A 78 3.08 -3.28 10.79
N PHE A 79 2.93 -3.96 9.66
CA PHE A 79 1.96 -3.63 8.62
C PHE A 79 0.92 -4.75 8.43
N ALA A 80 0.67 -5.54 9.48
CA ALA A 80 -0.24 -6.69 9.42
C ALA A 80 -1.63 -6.31 8.90
N ARG A 81 -2.13 -5.14 9.31
CA ARG A 81 -3.45 -4.62 8.89
C ARG A 81 -3.49 -4.32 7.40
N GLU A 82 -2.50 -3.60 6.89
CA GLU A 82 -2.40 -3.24 5.48
C GLU A 82 -2.15 -4.46 4.61
N ILE A 83 -1.34 -5.40 5.09
CA ILE A 83 -1.07 -6.66 4.41
C ILE A 83 -2.34 -7.49 4.28
N ASP A 84 -3.13 -7.62 5.35
CA ASP A 84 -4.42 -8.31 5.34
C ASP A 84 -5.43 -7.60 4.43
N LEU A 85 -5.55 -6.28 4.57
CA LEU A 85 -6.47 -5.45 3.78
C LEU A 85 -6.17 -5.50 2.28
N MET A 86 -4.89 -5.48 1.90
CA MET A 86 -4.45 -5.37 0.50
C MET A 86 -4.04 -6.72 -0.11
N GLY A 87 -4.01 -7.80 0.69
CA GLY A 87 -3.57 -9.12 0.25
C GLY A 87 -2.10 -9.17 -0.19
N TYR A 88 -1.23 -8.33 0.39
CA TYR A 88 0.19 -8.36 0.06
C TYR A 88 0.85 -9.65 0.55
N THR A 89 1.84 -10.15 -0.20
CA THR A 89 2.63 -11.30 0.22
C THR A 89 4.11 -11.07 -0.09
N PHE A 90 4.98 -11.61 0.76
CA PHE A 90 6.42 -11.64 0.48
C PHE A 90 6.81 -12.78 -0.50
N GLY A 91 5.82 -13.50 -1.06
CA GLY A 91 6.04 -14.66 -1.92
C GLY A 91 6.40 -15.94 -1.15
N LEU A 92 5.95 -16.08 0.10
CA LEU A 92 6.06 -17.37 0.79
C LEU A 92 5.09 -18.34 0.11
N GLU A 93 5.61 -19.30 -0.65
CA GLU A 93 4.89 -20.55 -0.88
C GLU A 93 4.64 -21.14 0.50
N THR A 94 3.40 -21.10 0.96
CA THR A 94 3.00 -21.82 2.15
C THR A 94 3.17 -23.29 1.83
N GLU A 95 4.23 -23.94 2.33
CA GLU A 95 4.24 -25.39 2.40
C GLU A 95 3.03 -25.81 3.24
N ALA A 96 1.99 -26.27 2.56
CA ALA A 96 0.90 -27.00 3.16
C ALA A 96 1.52 -28.24 3.82
N LYS A 97 1.60 -28.21 5.14
CA LYS A 97 1.86 -29.41 5.94
C LYS A 97 0.53 -30.11 6.16
N ASP A 98 0.38 -31.23 5.48
CA ASP A 98 -0.65 -32.26 5.72
C ASP A 98 -0.71 -32.70 7.20
#